data_AF-A0A3D3KVV5-F1
#
_entry.id   AF-A0A3D3KVV5-F1
#
_cell.length_a   1.000
_cell.length_b   1.000
_cell.length_c   1.000
_cell.angle_alpha   90.00
_cell.angle_beta   90.00
_cell.angle_gamma   90.00
#
_symmetry.space_group_name_H-M   'P 1'
#
loop_
_entity.id
_entity.type
_entity.pdbx_description
1 polymer ?
#
loop_
_entity_poly.entity_id
_entity_poly.type
_entity_poly.pdbx_seq_one_letter_code
_entity_poly.pdbx_strand_id
1 'polypeptide(L)'
;MIRYLAKRGITYVFMIFLTTSAGYFLAVSSLKPALLEQERIPRPTPEQVANSMRLKGLDPDLSPWERYVGWLTGIVTRWDWGRSPNGAYVNAEFGDRVWISTRLFLAAIILTLVIGV
;
A
#
# COMPACT_ATOMS: atom_id res chain seq x y z
N MET A 1 -4.73 -19.37 -26.19
CA MET A 1 -4.70 -17.97 -25.69
C MET A 1 -4.87 -17.88 -24.17
N ILE A 2 -5.90 -18.52 -23.57
CA ILE A 2 -6.13 -18.47 -22.10
C ILE A 2 -4.91 -18.94 -21.28
N ARG A 3 -4.29 -20.06 -21.64
CA ARG A 3 -3.05 -20.55 -20.97
C ARG A 3 -1.89 -19.54 -21.03
N TYR A 4 -1.76 -18.83 -22.15
CA TYR A 4 -0.73 -17.80 -22.30
C TYR A 4 -1.03 -16.58 -21.42
N LEU A 5 -2.28 -16.10 -21.44
CA LEU A 5 -2.73 -14.99 -20.58
C LEU A 5 -2.59 -15.33 -19.10
N ALA A 6 -2.95 -16.54 -18.68
CA ALA A 6 -2.79 -17.00 -17.31
C ALA A 6 -1.31 -17.04 -16.90
N LYS A 7 -0.43 -17.62 -17.73
CA LYS A 7 1.02 -17.63 -17.47
C LYS A 7 1.56 -16.22 -17.29
N ARG A 8 1.18 -15.30 -18.19
CA ARG A 8 1.59 -13.90 -18.14
C ARG A 8 1.05 -13.17 -16.90
N GLY A 9 -0.21 -13.42 -16.55
CA GLY A 9 -0.83 -12.89 -15.33
C GLY A 9 -0.07 -13.31 -14.07
N ILE A 10 0.27 -14.60 -13.94
CA ILE A 10 1.06 -15.12 -12.82
C ILE A 10 2.44 -14.44 -12.77
N THR A 11 3.11 -14.28 -13.91
CA THR A 11 4.40 -13.57 -13.96
C THR A 11 4.28 -12.14 -13.43
N TYR A 12 3.24 -11.40 -13.81
CA TYR A 12 3.04 -10.04 -13.31
C TYR A 12 2.68 -10.00 -11.83
N VAL A 13 1.84 -10.91 -11.34
CA VAL A 13 1.53 -11.01 -9.91
C VAL A 13 2.80 -11.28 -9.11
N PHE A 14 3.65 -12.20 -9.58
CA PHE A 14 4.92 -12.50 -8.93
C PHE A 14 5.87 -11.29 -8.92
N MET A 15 5.96 -10.58 -10.06
CA MET A 15 6.76 -9.36 -10.16
C MET A 15 6.26 -8.28 -9.19
N ILE A 16 4.96 -8.02 -9.15
CA ILE A 16 4.34 -7.05 -8.22
C ILE A 16 4.63 -7.45 -6.79
N PHE A 17 4.45 -8.73 -6.43
CA PHE A 17 4.72 -9.22 -5.09
C PHE A 17 6.18 -8.97 -4.69
N LEU A 18 7.13 -9.35 -5.54
CA LEU A 18 8.56 -9.20 -5.26
C LEU A 18 8.96 -7.73 -5.13
N THR A 19 8.55 -6.88 -6.06
CA THR A 19 8.84 -5.44 -6.05
C THR A 19 8.20 -4.76 -4.83
N THR A 20 6.96 -5.09 -4.49
CA THR A 20 6.26 -4.51 -3.33
C THR A 20 6.92 -4.94 -2.02
N SER A 21 7.31 -6.22 -1.91
CA SER A 21 8.02 -6.75 -0.73
C SER A 21 9.36 -6.04 -0.56
N ALA A 22 10.15 -5.92 -1.63
CA ALA A 22 11.41 -5.20 -1.60
C ALA A 22 11.20 -3.73 -1.21
N GLY A 23 10.20 -3.07 -1.80
CA GLY A 23 9.83 -1.70 -1.46
C GLY A 23 9.47 -1.53 0.02
N TYR A 24 8.73 -2.47 0.60
CA TYR A 24 8.41 -2.45 2.03
C TYR A 24 9.67 -2.51 2.90
N PHE A 25 10.58 -3.45 2.66
CA PHE A 25 11.80 -3.57 3.48
C PHE A 25 12.75 -2.39 3.28
N LEU A 26 12.84 -1.85 2.06
CA LEU A 26 13.57 -0.61 1.79
C LEU A 26 12.95 0.58 2.52
N ALA A 27 11.62 0.70 2.53
CA ALA A 27 10.91 1.75 3.24
C ALA A 27 11.13 1.66 4.75
N VAL A 28 11.01 0.47 5.36
CA VAL A 28 11.21 0.28 6.80
C VAL A 28 12.65 0.57 7.23
N SER A 29 13.63 0.29 6.38
CA SER A 29 15.05 0.57 6.68
C SER A 29 15.44 2.04 6.45
N SER A 30 14.81 2.71 5.49
CA SER A 30 15.19 4.07 5.09
C SER A 30 14.33 5.17 5.71
N LEU A 31 13.04 4.91 5.94
CA LEU A 31 12.07 5.89 6.43
C LEU A 31 11.88 5.79 7.94
N LYS A 32 11.85 6.94 8.62
CA LYS A 32 11.64 7.04 10.06
C LYS A 32 10.43 7.92 10.38
N PRO A 33 9.19 7.42 10.15
CA PRO A 33 7.98 8.22 10.31
C PRO A 33 7.74 8.69 11.75
N ALA A 34 8.27 7.97 12.74
CA ALA A 34 8.19 8.36 14.15
C ALA A 34 8.83 9.72 14.45
N LEU A 35 9.88 10.10 13.70
CA LEU A 35 10.53 11.41 13.86
C LEU A 35 9.57 12.56 13.48
N LEU A 36 8.84 12.39 12.38
CA LEU A 36 7.84 13.37 11.92
C LEU A 36 6.67 13.49 12.92
N GLU A 37 6.29 12.40 13.57
CA GLU A 37 5.23 12.42 14.58
C GLU A 37 5.68 13.16 15.85
N GLN A 38 6.95 13.03 16.26
CA GLN A 38 7.52 13.71 17.42
C GLN A 38 7.62 15.24 17.24
N GLU A 39 7.70 15.71 16.01
CA GLU A 39 7.78 17.14 15.67
C GLU A 39 6.42 17.85 15.69
N ARG A 40 5.32 17.12 15.91
CA ARG A 40 3.98 17.72 15.99
C ARG A 40 3.86 18.65 17.20
N ILE A 41 2.96 19.63 17.07
CA ILE A 41 2.64 20.59 18.14
C ILE A 41 1.17 20.41 18.52
N PRO A 42 0.85 20.21 19.82
CA PRO A 42 1.78 20.04 20.95
C PRO A 42 2.65 18.79 20.83
N ARG A 43 3.88 18.83 21.40
CA ARG A 43 4.82 17.69 21.33
C ARG A 43 4.21 16.45 21.96
N PRO A 44 3.97 15.36 21.20
CA PRO A 44 3.41 14.15 21.76
C PRO A 44 4.44 13.43 22.63
N THR A 45 3.96 12.72 23.65
CA THR A 45 4.82 11.86 24.46
C THR A 45 5.29 10.64 23.64
N PRO A 46 6.41 10.00 24.01
CA PRO A 46 6.88 8.79 23.31
C PRO A 46 5.83 7.68 23.26
N GLU A 47 5.04 7.51 24.32
CA GLU A 47 3.94 6.54 24.38
C GLU A 47 2.80 6.89 23.41
N GLN A 48 2.46 8.18 23.27
CA GLN A 48 1.45 8.62 22.30
C GLN A 48 1.90 8.34 20.86
N VAL A 49 3.19 8.56 20.57
CA VAL A 49 3.78 8.23 19.25
C VAL A 49 3.75 6.72 19.01
N ALA A 50 4.18 5.91 19.98
CA ALA A 50 4.16 4.45 19.87
C ALA A 50 2.74 3.92 19.63
N ASN A 51 1.75 4.43 20.36
CA ASN A 51 0.35 4.04 20.18
C ASN A 51 -0.20 4.47 18.81
N SER A 52 0.10 5.69 18.35
CA SER A 52 -0.26 6.17 17.00
C SER A 52 0.30 5.25 15.91
N MET A 53 1.57 4.84 16.04
CA MET A 53 2.22 3.92 15.09
C MET A 53 1.59 2.53 15.13
N ARG A 54 1.32 1.99 16.32
CA ARG A 54 0.65 0.70 16.50
C ARG A 54 -0.74 0.67 15.85
N LEU A 55 -1.53 1.73 16.02
CA LEU A 55 -2.84 1.87 15.37
C LEU A 55 -2.76 1.87 13.83
N LYS A 56 -1.61 2.23 13.28
CA LYS A 56 -1.32 2.22 11.83
C LYS A 56 -0.63 0.93 11.36
N GLY A 57 -0.47 -0.07 12.24
CA GLY A 57 0.23 -1.32 11.91
C GLY A 57 1.76 -1.20 11.89
N LEU A 58 2.30 -0.09 12.41
CA LEU A 58 3.73 0.20 12.50
C LEU A 58 4.27 0.04 13.92
N ASP A 59 3.73 -0.95 14.66
CA ASP A 59 4.09 -1.21 16.04
C ASP A 59 5.62 -1.23 16.23
N PRO A 60 6.20 -0.39 17.11
CA PRO A 60 7.65 -0.34 17.32
C PRO A 60 8.19 -1.59 18.02
N ASP A 61 7.36 -2.35 18.73
CA ASP A 61 7.77 -3.52 19.51
C ASP A 61 7.89 -4.78 18.63
N LEU A 62 7.29 -4.75 17.43
CA LEU A 62 7.34 -5.85 16.47
C LEU A 62 8.51 -5.70 15.49
N SER A 63 9.13 -6.82 15.15
CA SER A 63 10.13 -6.85 14.08
C SER A 63 9.51 -6.44 12.74
N PRO A 64 10.30 -5.89 11.80
CA PRO A 64 9.84 -5.60 10.43
C PRO A 64 9.17 -6.80 9.74
N TRP A 65 9.65 -8.01 10.02
CA TRP A 65 9.12 -9.25 9.47
C TRP A 65 7.74 -9.60 10.02
N GLU A 66 7.54 -9.52 11.34
CA GLU A 66 6.23 -9.78 11.97
C GLU A 66 5.17 -8.82 11.45
N ARG A 67 5.51 -7.53 11.33
CA ARG A 67 4.63 -6.52 10.74
C ARG A 67 4.30 -6.83 9.29
N TYR A 68 5.29 -7.24 8.50
CA TYR A 68 5.11 -7.60 7.10
C TYR A 68 4.16 -8.79 6.94
N VAL A 69 4.37 -9.86 7.72
CA VAL A 69 3.53 -11.06 7.69
C VAL A 69 2.12 -10.73 8.14
N GLY A 70 1.96 -9.92 9.19
CA GLY A 70 0.65 -9.46 9.66
C GLY A 70 -0.11 -8.66 8.60
N TRP A 71 0.57 -7.72 7.94
CA TRP A 71 0.02 -6.93 6.84
C TRP A 71 -0.37 -7.80 5.65
N LEU A 72 0.52 -8.68 5.19
CA LEU A 72 0.26 -9.58 4.06
C LEU A 72 -0.91 -10.53 4.36
N THR A 73 -0.97 -11.05 5.59
CA THR A 73 -2.09 -11.87 6.06
C THR A 73 -3.39 -11.07 6.04
N GLY A 74 -3.36 -9.81 6.50
CA GLY A 74 -4.50 -8.90 6.43
C GLY A 74 -5.03 -8.71 5.01
N ILE A 75 -4.15 -8.50 4.04
CA ILE A 75 -4.52 -8.37 2.63
C ILE A 75 -5.16 -9.66 2.11
N VAL A 76 -4.52 -10.81 2.32
CA VAL A 76 -4.97 -12.08 1.73
C VAL A 76 -6.26 -12.59 2.37
N THR A 77 -6.42 -12.43 3.68
CA THR A 77 -7.55 -13.02 4.43
C THR A 77 -8.75 -12.09 4.58
N ARG A 78 -8.51 -10.77 4.66
CA ARG A 78 -9.53 -9.77 4.98
C ARG A 78 -9.62 -8.64 3.96
N TRP A 79 -8.79 -8.70 2.90
CA TRP A 79 -8.63 -7.60 1.95
C TRP A 79 -8.22 -6.29 2.64
N ASP A 80 -7.57 -6.34 3.80
CA ASP A 80 -7.20 -5.14 4.57
C ASP A 80 -5.81 -4.64 4.16
N TRP A 81 -5.75 -3.49 3.50
CA TRP A 81 -4.50 -2.87 3.04
C TRP A 81 -3.84 -2.00 4.11
N GLY A 82 -4.46 -1.85 5.28
CA GLY A 82 -3.96 -1.07 6.40
C GLY A 82 -4.50 0.36 6.43
N ARG A 83 -3.73 1.25 7.08
CA ARG A 83 -4.12 2.64 7.36
C ARG A 83 -3.26 3.63 6.60
N SER A 84 -3.86 4.71 6.13
CA SER A 84 -3.13 5.86 5.60
C SER A 84 -2.56 6.73 6.73
N PRO A 85 -1.67 7.70 6.44
CA PRO A 85 -1.01 8.51 7.47
C PRO A 85 -1.98 9.30 8.38
N ASN A 86 -3.17 9.63 7.87
CA ASN A 86 -4.25 10.30 8.59
C ASN A 86 -5.15 9.34 9.41
N GLY A 87 -4.91 8.01 9.33
CA GLY A 87 -5.66 6.97 10.04
C GLY A 87 -6.87 6.40 9.28
N ALA A 88 -7.19 6.91 8.08
CA ALA A 88 -8.24 6.33 7.25
C ALA A 88 -7.84 4.93 6.73
N TYR A 89 -8.83 4.13 6.36
CA TYR A 89 -8.57 2.85 5.71
C TYR A 89 -8.08 3.06 4.28
N VAL A 90 -6.96 2.43 3.92
CA VAL A 90 -6.41 2.51 2.56
C VAL A 90 -7.41 1.98 1.54
N ASN A 91 -8.21 0.97 1.90
CA ASN A 91 -9.25 0.39 1.06
C ASN A 91 -10.21 1.43 0.47
N ALA A 92 -10.69 2.35 1.32
CA ALA A 92 -11.66 3.38 0.91
C ALA A 92 -10.99 4.38 -0.04
N GLU A 93 -9.82 4.90 0.35
CA GLU A 93 -9.07 5.84 -0.50
C GLU A 93 -8.66 5.22 -1.84
N PHE A 94 -8.30 3.93 -1.85
CA PHE A 94 -7.92 3.21 -3.06
C PHE A 94 -9.13 3.01 -3.98
N GLY A 95 -10.29 2.61 -3.43
CA GLY A 95 -11.51 2.41 -4.20
C GLY A 95 -11.91 3.65 -5.01
N ASP A 96 -11.90 4.81 -4.37
CA ASP A 96 -12.23 6.08 -5.03
C ASP A 96 -11.25 6.41 -6.17
N ARG A 97 -9.95 6.18 -5.96
CA ARG A 97 -8.89 6.48 -6.94
C ARG A 97 -8.88 5.52 -8.12
N VAL A 98 -9.18 4.24 -7.89
CA VAL A 98 -9.28 3.24 -8.96
C VAL A 98 -10.32 3.67 -9.98
N TRP A 99 -11.49 4.13 -9.53
CA TRP A 99 -12.56 4.52 -10.43
C TRP A 99 -12.18 5.71 -11.32
N ILE A 100 -11.50 6.71 -10.76
CA ILE A 100 -10.98 7.86 -11.51
C ILE A 100 -9.95 7.38 -12.56
N SER A 101 -9.00 6.54 -12.14
CA SER A 101 -7.95 6.02 -13.01
C SER A 101 -8.52 5.19 -14.16
N THR A 102 -9.52 4.34 -13.87
CA THR A 102 -10.21 3.54 -14.87
C THR A 102 -10.92 4.42 -15.89
N ARG A 103 -11.63 5.48 -15.47
CA ARG A 103 -12.29 6.42 -16.40
C ARG A 103 -11.29 7.09 -17.34
N LEU A 104 -10.18 7.58 -16.82
CA LEU A 104 -9.14 8.22 -17.62
C LEU A 104 -8.48 7.23 -18.59
N PHE A 105 -8.22 6.00 -18.14
CA PHE A 105 -7.66 4.95 -18.97
C PHE A 105 -8.61 4.53 -20.10
N LEU A 106 -9.91 4.39 -19.81
CA LEU A 106 -10.92 4.12 -20.83
C LEU A 106 -11.03 5.25 -21.85
N ALA A 107 -11.03 6.51 -21.39
CA ALA A 107 -11.02 7.67 -22.29
C ALA A 107 -9.78 7.66 -23.20
N ALA A 108 -8.60 7.38 -22.63
CA ALA A 108 -7.38 7.25 -23.42
C ALA A 108 -7.48 6.13 -24.46
N ILE A 109 -8.00 4.95 -24.10
CA ILE A 109 -8.24 3.84 -25.05
C ILE A 109 -9.15 4.30 -26.20
N ILE A 110 -10.28 4.95 -25.88
CA ILE A 110 -11.23 5.42 -26.89
C ILE A 110 -10.55 6.43 -27.82
N LEU A 111 -9.83 7.41 -27.29
CA LEU A 111 -9.10 8.39 -28.09
C LEU A 111 -8.05 7.72 -28.98
N THR A 112 -7.28 6.77 -28.46
CA THR A 112 -6.30 6.01 -29.24
C THR A 112 -6.96 5.20 -30.36
N LEU A 113 -8.13 4.60 -30.12
CA LEU A 113 -8.86 3.86 -31.16
C LEU A 113 -9.43 4.76 -32.26
N VAL A 114 -9.87 5.98 -31.90
CA VAL A 114 -10.51 6.91 -32.84
C VAL A 114 -9.49 7.72 -33.64
N ILE A 115 -8.40 8.18 -32.98
CA ILE A 115 -7.39 9.07 -33.57
C ILE A 115 -6.15 8.30 -34.03
N GLY A 116 -5.81 7.20 -33.35
CA GLY A 116 -4.58 6.44 -33.59
C GLY A 116 -4.67 5.42 -34.72
N VAL A 117 -5.86 5.26 -35.32
CA VAL A 117 -6.08 4.61 -36.62
C VAL A 117 -5.98 5.67 -37.70
#